data_AF-T1GGD3-F1
#
_entry.id   AF-T1GGD3-F1
#
_cell.length_a   1.000
_cell.length_b   1.000
_cell.length_c   1.000
_cell.angle_alpha   90.00
_cell.angle_beta   90.00
_cell.angle_gamma   90.00
#
_symmetry.space_group_name_H-M   'P 1'
#
loop_
_entity.id
_entity.type
_entity.pdbx_description
1 polymer ?
#
loop_
_entity_poly.entity_id
_entity_poly.type
_entity_poly.pdbx_seq_one_letter_code
_entity_poly.pdbx_strand_id
1 'polypeptide(L)'
;MKSIFYFKIHPVQQNCTKESKVCKKELTIRDKDADAVLTILPTMKLRFNGFIYTVRQLQKAPLAKESFIISQPGSTILIVAKNHGFWVSYDENNSEIKVGVSARFKKTVDGLCGYYNGYNKDDKRMPDGNLTDNTRIFGDSWYDKSVPKEECYQQVCPRSVQAKALKLCNAIKHPNFLACDKAVNYKQFVSKCIESTCECLQQNGGNEKSCKCNILQGFVKQCLAVKPNVKLDTWRAVHNCEISCPAPLVHSDCFKRRCEPSCENINGDGCPVLPDACFTGCYCPEGTVRKGDDCVPVTECKDCVCDSYGKSKYFTYDRQNFTFNGNCTYLLSRDIILPGVHTFQTHGLSCQDSWLEVGSFRLTI
;
A
#
# COMPACT_ATOMS: atom_id res chain seq x y z
N MET A 1 18.18 -15.83 10.15
CA MET A 1 16.75 -15.58 9.91
C MET A 1 16.32 -14.34 10.67
N LYS A 2 16.57 -13.14 10.15
CA LYS A 2 16.14 -11.91 10.82
C LYS A 2 15.76 -10.85 9.78
N SER A 3 14.57 -10.96 9.18
CA SER A 3 13.88 -9.74 8.79
C SER A 3 13.54 -8.96 10.06
N ILE A 4 13.98 -7.71 10.15
CA ILE A 4 13.73 -6.88 11.32
C ILE A 4 13.05 -5.59 10.88
N PHE A 5 11.95 -5.29 11.56
CA PHE A 5 11.18 -4.06 11.38
C PHE A 5 11.69 -3.06 12.40
N TYR A 6 12.17 -1.93 11.92
CA TYR A 6 12.53 -0.82 12.79
C TYR A 6 11.68 0.37 12.42
N PHE A 7 10.80 0.77 13.32
CA PHE A 7 10.17 2.07 13.19
C PHE A 7 11.20 3.13 13.55
N LYS A 8 11.56 3.96 12.57
CA LYS A 8 12.48 5.09 12.76
C LYS A 8 11.71 6.38 12.60
N ILE A 9 11.29 6.97 13.71
CA ILE A 9 10.85 8.37 13.67
C ILE A 9 12.11 9.21 13.42
N HIS A 10 12.37 9.51 12.15
CA HIS A 10 13.41 10.46 11.77
C HIS A 10 12.85 11.88 11.86
N PRO A 11 13.33 12.73 12.79
CA PRO A 11 13.11 14.16 12.68
C PRO A 11 13.77 14.61 11.36
N VAL A 12 12.98 14.95 10.34
CA VAL A 12 13.56 15.44 9.08
C VAL A 12 14.01 16.88 9.32
N GLN A 13 15.32 17.07 9.17
CA GLN A 13 16.13 18.24 9.50
C GLN A 13 16.24 18.51 11.01
N GLN A 14 17.50 18.64 11.44
CA GLN A 14 17.92 19.54 12.52
C GLN A 14 16.83 20.58 12.79
N ASN A 15 16.27 20.61 14.00
CA ASN A 15 15.21 21.50 14.49
C ASN A 15 13.84 20.85 14.78
N CYS A 16 13.84 19.79 15.59
CA CYS A 16 12.90 19.79 16.73
C CYS A 16 13.38 20.83 17.76
N THR A 17 13.54 22.09 17.37
CA THR A 17 13.73 23.17 18.33
C THR A 17 12.41 23.36 19.07
N LYS A 18 12.46 23.90 20.29
CA LYS A 18 11.28 24.29 21.09
C LYS A 18 10.23 25.11 20.31
N GLU A 19 10.59 25.67 19.16
CA GLU A 19 9.80 26.57 18.33
C GLU A 19 9.19 25.91 17.06
N SER A 20 9.71 24.76 16.62
CA SER A 20 9.26 24.04 15.41
C SER A 20 8.58 22.71 15.81
N LYS A 21 7.25 22.69 15.77
CA LYS A 21 6.39 21.58 16.27
C LYS A 21 6.05 20.50 15.25
N VAL A 22 6.86 20.30 14.19
CA VAL A 22 6.52 19.34 13.12
C VAL A 22 7.58 18.26 13.00
N CYS A 23 7.34 17.13 13.66
CA CYS A 23 8.12 15.91 13.47
C CYS A 23 7.63 15.16 12.22
N LYS A 24 8.57 14.67 11.42
CA LYS A 24 8.30 13.78 10.30
C LYS A 24 8.48 12.32 10.75
N LYS A 25 7.66 11.40 10.24
CA LYS A 25 7.74 9.97 10.55
C LYS A 25 8.24 9.22 9.33
N GLU A 26 9.31 8.45 9.51
CA GLU A 26 9.77 7.49 8.51
C GLU A 26 9.49 6.07 9.04
N LEU A 27 9.31 5.11 8.15
CA LEU A 27 9.15 3.71 8.54
C LEU A 27 10.09 2.86 7.71
N THR A 28 11.10 2.27 8.36
CA THR A 28 12.13 1.49 7.70
C THR A 28 11.91 0.00 7.88
N ILE A 29 11.93 -0.73 6.78
CA ILE A 29 11.82 -2.17 6.71
C ILE A 29 13.16 -2.69 6.23
N ARG A 30 13.80 -3.55 7.03
CA ARG A 30 15.09 -4.15 6.70
C ARG A 30 14.95 -5.67 6.64
N ASP A 31 15.15 -6.21 5.45
CA ASP A 31 15.36 -7.64 5.27
C ASP A 31 16.87 -7.91 5.30
N LYS A 32 17.39 -8.45 6.41
CA LYS A 32 18.83 -8.69 6.55
C LYS A 32 19.33 -9.83 5.69
N ASP A 33 18.49 -10.82 5.41
CA ASP A 33 18.91 -12.01 4.67
C ASP A 33 19.00 -11.67 3.16
N ALA A 34 18.20 -10.70 2.69
CA ALA A 34 18.28 -10.15 1.33
C ALA A 34 19.14 -8.88 1.19
N ASP A 35 19.78 -8.42 2.27
CA ASP A 35 20.47 -7.12 2.37
C ASP A 35 19.66 -5.93 1.78
N ALA A 36 18.36 -5.92 2.02
CA ALA A 36 17.44 -4.97 1.41
C ALA A 36 16.84 -4.02 2.46
N VAL A 37 16.84 -2.72 2.16
CA VAL A 37 16.29 -1.67 3.03
C VAL A 37 15.31 -0.81 2.26
N LEU A 38 14.07 -0.75 2.75
CA LEU A 38 12.99 0.05 2.18
C LEU A 38 12.45 1.00 3.25
N THR A 39 12.37 2.30 2.96
CA THR A 39 11.85 3.30 3.90
C THR A 39 10.65 4.03 3.32
N ILE A 40 9.54 4.06 4.06
CA ILE A 40 8.39 4.92 3.75
C ILE A 40 8.68 6.32 4.27
N LEU A 41 8.59 7.31 3.38
CA LEU A 41 8.79 8.71 3.69
C LEU A 41 7.48 9.39 4.10
N PRO A 42 7.54 10.53 4.81
CA PRO A 42 6.35 11.30 5.18
C PRO A 42 5.55 11.81 3.98
N THR A 43 6.17 11.86 2.81
CA THR A 43 5.56 12.30 1.54
C THR A 43 4.88 11.15 0.78
N MET A 44 4.70 9.99 1.41
CA MET A 44 4.19 8.76 0.79
C MET A 44 5.03 8.24 -0.39
N LYS A 45 6.29 8.69 -0.47
CA LYS A 45 7.31 8.15 -1.37
C LYS A 45 8.11 7.07 -0.66
N LEU A 46 8.79 6.23 -1.44
CA LEU A 46 9.61 5.13 -0.94
C LEU A 46 11.08 5.38 -1.23
N ARG A 47 11.94 5.27 -0.21
CA ARG A 47 13.39 5.28 -0.36
C ARG A 47 13.91 3.84 -0.41
N PHE A 48 14.56 3.46 -1.50
CA PHE A 48 15.16 2.15 -1.71
C PHE A 48 16.56 2.33 -2.29
N ASN A 49 17.56 1.69 -1.69
CA ASN A 49 18.98 1.79 -2.08
C ASN A 49 19.49 3.25 -2.26
N GLY A 50 19.04 4.16 -1.39
CA GLY A 50 19.46 5.57 -1.41
C GLY A 50 18.64 6.48 -2.35
N PHE A 51 17.83 5.93 -3.24
CA PHE A 51 17.01 6.70 -4.19
C PHE A 51 15.55 6.75 -3.75
N ILE A 52 14.83 7.81 -4.18
CA ILE A 52 13.43 8.05 -3.83
C ILE A 52 12.55 7.78 -5.05
N TYR A 53 11.51 6.96 -4.85
CA TYR A 53 10.57 6.53 -5.87
C TYR A 53 9.12 6.79 -5.44
N THR A 54 8.23 6.97 -6.41
CA THR A 54 6.81 6.76 -6.16
C THR A 54 6.53 5.27 -5.96
N VAL A 55 5.41 4.91 -5.33
CA VAL A 55 5.04 3.50 -5.19
C VAL A 55 4.92 2.83 -6.56
N ARG A 56 4.27 3.47 -7.54
CA ARG A 56 4.13 2.95 -8.91
C ARG A 56 5.47 2.68 -9.59
N GLN A 57 6.46 3.55 -9.41
CA GLN A 57 7.81 3.35 -9.97
C GLN A 57 8.48 2.13 -9.33
N LEU A 58 8.45 2.03 -8.00
CA LEU A 58 9.12 0.94 -7.29
C LEU A 58 8.41 -0.41 -7.48
N GLN A 59 7.09 -0.40 -7.68
CA GLN A 59 6.31 -1.56 -8.11
C GLN A 59 6.74 -2.13 -9.46
N LYS A 60 7.44 -1.36 -10.30
CA LYS A 60 7.97 -1.84 -11.60
C LYS A 60 9.45 -2.19 -11.54
N ALA A 61 10.15 -1.87 -10.45
CA ALA A 61 11.59 -2.10 -10.31
C ALA A 61 11.91 -3.57 -9.97
N PRO A 62 12.66 -4.31 -10.82
CA PRO A 62 12.96 -5.73 -10.60
C PRO A 62 13.68 -6.00 -9.27
N LEU A 63 14.70 -5.21 -8.94
CA LEU A 63 15.48 -5.36 -7.70
C LEU A 63 14.61 -5.24 -6.43
N ALA A 64 13.66 -4.31 -6.42
CA ALA A 64 12.75 -4.18 -5.28
C ALA A 64 11.80 -5.38 -5.18
N LYS A 65 11.35 -5.92 -6.32
CA LYS A 65 10.48 -7.11 -6.39
C LYS A 65 11.14 -8.40 -5.92
N GLU A 66 12.46 -8.47 -5.87
CA GLU A 66 13.17 -9.64 -5.32
C GLU A 66 12.92 -9.78 -3.82
N SER A 67 12.94 -8.65 -3.10
CA SER A 67 12.82 -8.63 -1.64
C SER A 67 11.41 -8.30 -1.14
N PHE A 68 10.68 -7.44 -1.86
CA PHE A 68 9.42 -6.87 -1.38
C PHE A 68 8.27 -7.00 -2.39
N ILE A 69 7.07 -7.24 -1.88
CA ILE A 69 5.82 -7.00 -2.60
C ILE A 69 5.27 -5.67 -2.10
N ILE A 70 5.10 -4.71 -3.01
CA ILE A 70 4.71 -3.33 -2.70
C ILE A 70 3.37 -3.04 -3.37
N SER A 71 2.44 -2.45 -2.63
CA SER A 71 1.14 -2.03 -3.14
C SER A 71 0.63 -0.79 -2.43
N GLN A 72 -0.22 -0.03 -3.11
CA GLN A 72 -0.85 1.16 -2.54
C GLN A 72 -2.35 1.21 -2.88
N PRO A 73 -3.20 0.48 -2.15
CA PRO A 73 -4.64 0.64 -2.27
C PRO A 73 -5.06 1.95 -1.59
N GLY A 74 -5.54 2.90 -2.40
CA GLY A 74 -6.00 4.20 -1.90
C GLY A 74 -4.87 4.99 -1.24
N SER A 75 -5.11 5.48 -0.01
CA SER A 75 -4.11 6.22 0.77
C SER A 75 -3.20 5.33 1.64
N THR A 76 -3.27 4.01 1.51
CA THR A 76 -2.51 3.07 2.35
C THR A 76 -1.35 2.46 1.57
N ILE A 77 -0.14 2.47 2.13
CA ILE A 77 1.00 1.72 1.58
C ILE A 77 1.10 0.36 2.28
N LEU A 78 1.15 -0.70 1.49
CA LEU A 78 1.32 -2.08 1.93
C LEU A 78 2.65 -2.64 1.41
N ILE A 79 3.47 -3.18 2.31
CA ILE A 79 4.76 -3.79 1.99
C ILE A 79 4.80 -5.18 2.62
N VAL A 80 5.14 -6.20 1.84
CA VAL A 80 5.36 -7.57 2.33
C VAL A 80 6.79 -7.98 2.02
N ALA A 81 7.55 -8.40 3.03
CA ALA A 81 8.86 -9.01 2.85
C ALA A 81 8.69 -10.45 2.34
N LYS A 82 9.22 -10.77 1.16
CA LYS A 82 8.99 -12.05 0.49
C LYS A 82 9.54 -13.25 1.26
N ASN A 83 10.80 -13.16 1.69
CA ASN A 83 11.50 -14.28 2.31
C ASN A 83 10.87 -14.69 3.65
N HIS A 84 10.32 -13.71 4.36
CA HIS A 84 9.86 -13.91 5.72
C HIS A 84 8.35 -13.75 5.90
N GLY A 85 7.60 -13.25 4.92
CA GLY A 85 6.13 -13.12 4.99
C GLY A 85 5.65 -12.13 6.06
N PHE A 86 6.55 -11.30 6.59
CA PHE A 86 6.17 -10.16 7.41
C PHE A 86 5.60 -9.07 6.52
N TRP A 87 4.66 -8.30 7.04
CA TRP A 87 4.05 -7.22 6.30
C TRP A 87 3.84 -5.98 7.15
N VAL A 88 3.78 -4.85 6.46
CA VAL A 88 3.56 -3.52 7.02
C VAL A 88 2.44 -2.87 6.23
N SER A 89 1.52 -2.24 6.96
CA SER A 89 0.51 -1.34 6.41
C SER A 89 0.68 0.02 7.06
N TYR A 90 0.79 1.06 6.23
CA TYR A 90 0.88 2.45 6.68
C TYR A 90 -0.26 3.26 6.08
N ASP A 91 -1.12 3.80 6.94
CA ASP A 91 -2.23 4.70 6.60
C ASP A 91 -1.93 6.10 7.12
N GLU A 92 -1.59 7.01 6.19
CA GLU A 92 -1.20 8.38 6.50
C GLU A 92 -2.31 9.18 7.20
N ASN A 93 -3.57 9.02 6.75
CA ASN A 93 -4.69 9.83 7.23
C ASN A 93 -4.93 9.65 8.74
N ASN A 94 -4.68 8.44 9.24
CA ASN A 94 -4.86 8.08 10.64
C ASN A 94 -3.53 7.98 11.41
N SER A 95 -2.39 8.20 10.74
CA SER A 95 -1.05 7.90 11.25
C SER A 95 -0.95 6.48 11.83
N GLU A 96 -1.65 5.52 11.21
CA GLU A 96 -1.74 4.14 11.70
C GLU A 96 -0.69 3.28 11.00
N ILE A 97 0.11 2.58 11.81
CA ILE A 97 1.04 1.55 11.36
C ILE A 97 0.54 0.21 11.89
N LYS A 98 0.42 -0.77 11.00
CA LYS A 98 0.18 -2.17 11.35
C LYS A 98 1.35 -2.99 10.87
N VAL A 99 1.89 -3.81 11.76
CA VAL A 99 2.89 -4.82 11.45
C VAL A 99 2.24 -6.17 11.68
N GLY A 100 2.36 -7.07 10.73
CA GLY A 100 1.90 -8.43 10.89
C GLY A 100 2.94 -9.45 10.50
N VAL A 101 2.87 -10.59 11.19
CA VAL A 101 3.82 -11.69 11.10
C VAL A 101 3.03 -12.99 11.02
N SER A 102 3.57 -13.99 10.32
CA SER A 102 2.94 -15.31 10.29
C SER A 102 3.01 -16.00 11.66
N ALA A 103 2.02 -16.84 11.98
CA ALA A 103 1.99 -17.66 13.19
C ALA A 103 3.24 -18.56 13.37
N ARG A 104 3.98 -18.84 12.29
CA ARG A 104 5.27 -19.56 12.36
C ARG A 104 6.34 -18.85 13.20
N PHE A 105 6.20 -17.55 13.42
CA PHE A 105 7.12 -16.75 14.25
C PHE A 105 6.68 -16.65 15.71
N LYS A 106 5.72 -17.47 16.13
CA LYS A 106 5.30 -17.54 17.54
C LYS A 106 6.52 -17.91 18.40
N LYS A 107 6.71 -17.18 19.49
CA LYS A 107 7.85 -17.28 20.41
C LYS A 107 9.22 -16.91 19.82
N THR A 108 9.27 -16.33 18.62
CA THR A 108 10.53 -15.95 17.95
C THR A 108 10.63 -14.47 17.58
N VAL A 109 9.62 -13.66 17.93
CA VAL A 109 9.63 -12.20 17.68
C VAL A 109 9.28 -11.45 18.95
N ASP A 110 10.00 -10.35 19.16
CA ASP A 110 9.89 -9.41 20.27
C ASP A 110 10.11 -7.96 19.78
N GLY A 111 10.04 -7.00 20.70
CA GLY A 111 10.13 -5.56 20.43
C GLY A 111 8.99 -4.80 21.06
N LEU A 112 8.74 -3.57 20.60
CA LEU A 112 7.62 -2.74 21.09
C LEU A 112 6.23 -3.36 20.85
N CYS A 113 6.12 -4.33 19.94
CA CYS A 113 4.89 -5.08 19.67
C CYS A 113 4.69 -6.28 20.61
N GLY A 114 5.55 -6.46 21.62
CA GLY A 114 5.44 -7.55 22.59
C GLY A 114 6.12 -8.85 22.13
N TYR A 115 6.14 -9.83 23.02
CA TYR A 115 6.71 -11.14 22.75
C TYR A 115 5.60 -12.05 22.23
N TYR A 116 5.71 -12.52 20.98
CA TYR A 116 4.59 -13.19 20.31
C TYR A 116 4.37 -14.64 20.81
N ASN A 117 3.97 -14.85 22.05
CA ASN A 117 3.69 -16.16 22.64
C ASN A 117 2.21 -16.35 23.04
N GLY A 118 1.40 -15.28 23.02
CA GLY A 118 0.01 -15.27 23.45
C GLY A 118 -0.21 -14.98 24.93
N TYR A 119 0.80 -14.49 25.65
CA TYR A 119 0.76 -14.19 27.07
C TYR A 119 1.12 -12.73 27.34
N ASN A 120 0.12 -11.89 27.60
CA ASN A 120 0.32 -10.45 27.68
C ASN A 120 1.20 -9.93 28.83
N LYS A 121 1.46 -10.73 29.87
CA LYS A 121 2.23 -10.27 31.03
C LYS A 121 3.74 -10.22 30.78
N ASP A 122 4.23 -10.88 29.72
CA ASP A 122 5.64 -10.83 29.34
C ASP A 122 5.90 -10.00 28.07
N ASP A 123 4.89 -9.28 27.56
CA ASP A 123 5.03 -8.43 26.38
C ASP A 123 5.96 -7.23 26.62
N LYS A 124 6.12 -6.78 27.87
CA LYS A 124 7.08 -5.72 28.22
C LYS A 124 8.48 -6.28 28.50
N ARG A 125 8.95 -7.16 27.61
CA ARG A 125 10.29 -7.75 27.62
C ARG A 125 11.29 -6.83 26.93
N MET A 126 12.38 -6.49 27.59
CA MET A 126 13.46 -5.67 27.06
C MET A 126 14.43 -6.52 26.20
N PRO A 127 15.37 -5.91 25.43
CA PRO A 127 16.29 -6.65 24.55
C PRO A 127 17.21 -7.66 25.27
N ASP A 128 17.47 -7.45 26.56
CA ASP A 128 18.24 -8.37 27.41
C ASP A 128 17.41 -9.56 27.91
N GLY A 129 16.11 -9.55 27.65
CA GLY A 129 15.14 -10.55 28.05
C GLY A 129 14.49 -10.33 29.42
N ASN A 130 14.87 -9.28 30.14
CA ASN A 130 14.24 -8.92 31.41
C ASN A 130 12.87 -8.27 31.20
N LEU A 131 11.98 -8.42 32.18
CA LEU A 131 10.64 -7.82 32.17
C LEU A 131 10.64 -6.51 32.95
N THR A 132 9.79 -5.57 32.53
CA THR A 132 9.52 -4.35 33.29
C THR A 132 8.05 -3.96 33.19
N ASP A 133 7.46 -3.55 34.31
CA ASP A 133 6.08 -3.03 34.30
C ASP A 133 6.03 -1.57 33.82
N ASN A 134 7.17 -0.88 33.82
CA ASN A 134 7.26 0.53 33.45
C ASN A 134 7.33 0.69 31.92
N THR A 135 6.25 1.22 31.35
CA THR A 135 6.13 1.43 29.89
C THR A 135 7.20 2.35 29.31
N ARG A 136 7.66 3.35 30.07
CA ARG A 136 8.75 4.25 29.63
C ARG A 136 10.05 3.46 29.52
N ILE A 137 10.42 2.73 30.58
CA ILE A 137 11.65 1.93 30.59
C ILE A 137 11.62 0.87 29.47
N PHE A 138 10.48 0.20 29.29
CA PHE A 138 10.28 -0.74 28.18
C PHE A 138 10.49 -0.06 26.82
N GLY A 139 9.82 1.07 26.56
CA GLY A 139 9.96 1.81 25.31
C GLY A 139 11.39 2.27 25.04
N ASP A 140 12.00 2.88 26.05
CA ASP A 140 13.37 3.39 26.01
C ASP A 140 14.42 2.27 25.91
N SER A 141 14.09 1.01 26.23
CA SER A 141 15.02 -0.11 26.06
C SER A 141 15.18 -0.55 24.61
N TRP A 142 14.16 -0.29 23.77
CA TRP A 142 14.09 -0.73 22.37
C TRP A 142 14.50 0.35 21.34
N TYR A 143 14.97 1.51 21.79
CA TYR A 143 15.41 2.56 20.88
C TYR A 143 16.65 2.15 20.08
N ASP A 144 16.76 2.69 18.86
CA ASP A 144 17.93 2.47 18.03
C ASP A 144 19.11 3.32 18.54
N LYS A 145 20.13 2.65 19.11
CA LYS A 145 21.33 3.29 19.65
C LYS A 145 22.17 4.02 18.61
N SER A 146 21.91 3.83 17.31
CA SER A 146 22.54 4.61 16.24
C SER A 146 21.97 6.03 16.10
N VAL A 147 20.84 6.31 16.75
CA VAL A 147 20.22 7.65 16.76
C VAL A 147 20.69 8.41 18.01
N PRO A 148 21.28 9.62 17.87
CA PRO A 148 21.64 10.45 19.01
C PRO A 148 20.43 10.74 19.91
N LYS A 149 20.60 10.64 21.22
CA LYS A 149 19.47 10.81 22.17
C LYS A 149 18.92 12.24 22.14
N GLU A 150 19.76 13.19 21.74
CA GLU A 150 19.45 14.60 21.54
C GLU A 150 18.49 14.81 20.36
N GLU A 151 18.30 13.83 19.49
CA GLU A 151 17.30 13.85 18.41
C GLU A 151 15.95 13.24 18.85
N CYS A 152 15.89 12.59 20.01
CA CYS A 152 14.71 11.92 20.53
C CYS A 152 13.91 12.85 21.46
N TYR A 153 12.89 13.51 20.91
CA TYR A 153 12.01 14.41 21.67
C TYR A 153 10.67 13.74 21.98
N GLN A 154 10.27 13.80 23.25
CA GLN A 154 8.92 13.36 23.63
C GLN A 154 7.89 14.35 23.08
N GLN A 155 7.06 13.88 22.15
CA GLN A 155 5.90 14.63 21.69
C GLN A 155 4.81 14.53 22.75
N VAL A 156 4.61 15.60 23.52
CA VAL A 156 3.52 15.67 24.50
C VAL A 156 2.38 16.46 23.89
N CYS A 157 1.24 15.82 23.72
CA CYS A 157 0.02 16.51 23.33
C CYS A 157 -0.39 17.51 24.43
N PRO A 158 -0.44 18.84 24.16
CA PRO A 158 -0.84 19.82 25.16
C PRO A 158 -2.27 19.55 25.65
N ARG A 159 -2.55 19.73 26.96
CA ARG A 159 -3.87 19.47 27.55
C ARG A 159 -5.03 20.18 26.82
N SER A 160 -4.80 21.41 26.37
CA SER A 160 -5.79 22.18 25.58
C SER A 160 -6.09 21.53 24.23
N VAL A 161 -5.09 20.91 23.58
CA VAL A 161 -5.27 20.17 22.34
C VAL A 161 -5.91 18.81 22.60
N GLN A 162 -5.57 18.12 23.71
CA GLN A 162 -6.21 16.87 24.11
C GLN A 162 -7.73 17.03 24.30
N ALA A 163 -8.17 18.12 24.94
CA ALA A 163 -9.61 18.39 25.14
C ALA A 163 -10.34 18.59 23.80
N LYS A 164 -9.72 19.31 22.85
CA LYS A 164 -10.25 19.47 21.49
C LYS A 164 -10.28 18.14 20.74
N ALA A 165 -9.19 17.37 20.81
CA ALA A 165 -9.08 16.05 20.21
C ALA A 165 -10.19 15.12 20.73
N LEU A 166 -10.41 15.06 22.04
CA LEU A 166 -11.50 14.29 22.65
C LEU A 166 -12.87 14.70 22.11
N LYS A 167 -13.14 16.00 21.95
CA LYS A 167 -14.39 16.50 21.37
C LYS A 167 -14.58 15.97 19.94
N LEU A 168 -13.55 16.03 19.10
CA LEU A 168 -13.62 15.52 17.72
C LEU A 168 -13.78 13.99 17.69
N CYS A 169 -13.05 13.27 18.54
CA CYS A 169 -13.16 11.81 18.67
C CYS A 169 -14.54 11.34 19.10
N ASN A 170 -15.27 12.16 19.87
CA ASN A 170 -16.64 11.86 20.27
C ASN A 170 -17.66 11.96 19.13
N ALA A 171 -17.30 12.51 17.96
CA ALA A 171 -18.19 12.57 16.81
C ALA A 171 -18.67 11.19 16.33
N ILE A 172 -17.90 10.12 16.61
CA ILE A 172 -18.28 8.73 16.29
C ILE A 172 -19.51 8.23 17.10
N LYS A 173 -19.94 8.95 18.14
CA LYS A 173 -21.15 8.65 18.91
C LYS A 173 -22.44 9.06 18.20
N HIS A 174 -22.34 9.73 17.06
CA HIS A 174 -23.50 10.18 16.30
C HIS A 174 -24.38 8.98 15.88
N PRO A 175 -25.74 9.11 15.88
CA PRO A 175 -26.65 8.02 15.53
C PRO A 175 -26.39 7.33 14.18
N ASN A 176 -25.80 8.04 13.21
CA ASN A 176 -25.40 7.46 11.91
C ASN A 176 -24.45 6.26 12.04
N PHE A 177 -23.74 6.14 13.16
CA PHE A 177 -22.79 5.08 13.42
C PHE A 177 -23.35 3.94 14.29
N LEU A 178 -24.64 3.95 14.62
CA LEU A 178 -25.25 2.90 15.45
C LEU A 178 -25.09 1.49 14.86
N ALA A 179 -25.11 1.36 13.53
CA ALA A 179 -24.90 0.07 12.87
C ALA A 179 -23.49 -0.52 13.08
N CYS A 180 -22.52 0.33 13.46
CA CYS A 180 -21.16 -0.05 13.84
C CYS A 180 -21.03 -0.48 15.31
N ASP A 181 -22.13 -0.49 16.07
CA ASP A 181 -22.11 -1.03 17.43
C ASP A 181 -21.58 -2.47 17.42
N LYS A 182 -20.76 -2.79 18.43
CA LYS A 182 -19.98 -4.04 18.57
C LYS A 182 -18.95 -4.32 17.46
N ALA A 183 -18.97 -3.64 16.32
CA ALA A 183 -17.94 -3.77 15.29
C ALA A 183 -16.66 -3.05 15.69
N VAL A 184 -16.79 -1.89 16.35
CA VAL A 184 -15.68 -1.09 16.84
C VAL A 184 -15.84 -0.87 18.34
N ASN A 185 -14.80 -1.20 19.13
CA ASN A 185 -14.80 -0.88 20.55
C ASN A 185 -14.60 0.63 20.75
N TYR A 186 -15.68 1.33 21.11
CA TYR A 186 -15.69 2.78 21.28
C TYR A 186 -14.58 3.29 22.22
N LYS A 187 -14.38 2.68 23.38
CA LYS A 187 -13.38 3.14 24.36
C LYS A 187 -11.95 3.01 23.81
N GLN A 188 -11.64 1.88 23.19
CA GLN A 188 -10.34 1.67 22.57
C GLN A 188 -10.11 2.60 21.37
N PHE A 189 -11.15 2.83 20.56
CA PHE A 189 -11.06 3.75 19.43
C PHE A 189 -10.78 5.18 19.90
N VAL A 190 -11.54 5.70 20.87
CA VAL A 190 -11.35 7.07 21.39
C VAL A 190 -9.96 7.26 21.98
N SER A 191 -9.44 6.28 22.72
CA SER A 191 -8.09 6.36 23.28
C SER A 191 -7.02 6.53 22.19
N LYS A 192 -7.12 5.78 21.07
CA LYS A 192 -6.20 5.91 19.94
C LYS A 192 -6.43 7.22 19.17
N CYS A 193 -7.69 7.61 19.02
CA CYS A 193 -8.10 8.79 18.30
C CYS A 193 -7.55 10.08 18.91
N ILE A 194 -7.50 10.20 20.25
CA ILE A 194 -7.00 11.42 20.91
C ILE A 194 -5.55 11.70 20.50
N GLU A 195 -4.70 10.66 20.48
CA GLU A 195 -3.30 10.76 20.09
C GLU A 195 -3.16 11.18 18.62
N SER A 196 -3.79 10.46 17.68
CA SER A 196 -3.68 10.77 16.24
C SER A 196 -4.31 12.12 15.88
N THR A 197 -5.39 12.51 16.55
CA THR A 197 -6.02 13.83 16.36
C THR A 197 -5.13 14.94 16.88
N CYS A 198 -4.41 14.71 17.98
CA CYS A 198 -3.49 15.70 18.50
C CYS A 198 -2.33 15.98 17.54
N GLU A 199 -1.77 14.92 16.93
CA GLU A 199 -0.77 15.06 15.89
C GLU A 199 -1.35 15.81 14.67
N CYS A 200 -2.54 15.42 14.21
CA CYS A 200 -3.21 16.07 13.10
C CYS A 200 -3.45 17.57 13.34
N LEU A 201 -3.95 17.95 14.52
CA LEU A 201 -4.21 19.34 14.87
C LEU A 201 -2.92 20.16 14.95
N GLN A 202 -1.82 19.57 15.43
CA GLN A 202 -0.54 20.26 15.49
C GLN A 202 0.08 20.45 14.10
N GLN A 203 -0.04 19.47 13.21
CA GLN A 203 0.49 19.54 11.85
C GLN A 203 -0.32 20.46 10.93
N ASN A 204 -1.65 20.47 11.07
CA ASN A 204 -2.55 21.21 10.18
C ASN A 204 -2.91 22.61 10.71
N GLY A 205 -2.07 23.21 11.56
CA GLY A 205 -2.32 24.55 12.11
C GLY A 205 -3.65 24.69 12.86
N GLY A 206 -4.16 23.60 13.44
CA GLY A 206 -5.44 23.57 14.14
C GLY A 206 -6.68 23.37 13.27
N ASN A 207 -6.55 22.91 12.01
CA ASN A 207 -7.71 22.62 11.16
C ASN A 207 -8.55 21.44 11.70
N GLU A 208 -9.58 21.76 12.48
CA GLU A 208 -10.47 20.77 13.10
C GLU A 208 -11.31 20.00 12.07
N LYS A 209 -11.71 20.62 10.94
CA LYS A 209 -12.56 19.97 9.93
C LYS A 209 -11.85 18.78 9.29
N SER A 210 -10.62 18.98 8.82
CA SER A 210 -9.81 17.93 8.20
C SER A 210 -9.55 16.78 9.18
N CYS A 211 -9.09 17.11 10.40
CA CYS A 211 -8.82 16.09 11.42
C CYS A 211 -10.08 15.32 11.82
N LYS A 212 -11.23 15.99 11.96
CA LYS A 212 -12.52 15.33 12.21
C LYS A 212 -12.85 14.31 11.12
N CYS A 213 -12.67 14.68 9.86
CA CYS A 213 -13.00 13.80 8.75
C CYS A 213 -12.06 12.59 8.65
N ASN A 214 -10.77 12.76 8.95
CA ASN A 214 -9.83 11.65 9.04
C ASN A 214 -10.23 10.65 10.14
N ILE A 215 -10.59 11.14 11.33
CA ILE A 215 -11.07 10.31 12.45
C ILE A 215 -12.30 9.50 12.05
N LEU A 216 -13.32 10.19 11.50
CA LEU A 216 -14.57 9.54 11.11
C LEU A 216 -14.35 8.50 10.02
N GLN A 217 -13.49 8.81 9.05
CA GLN A 217 -13.07 7.86 8.02
C GLN A 217 -12.37 6.63 8.62
N GLY A 218 -11.46 6.82 9.58
CA GLY A 218 -10.81 5.72 10.31
C GLY A 218 -11.82 4.85 11.07
N PHE A 219 -12.85 5.45 11.67
CA PHE A 219 -13.93 4.72 12.34
C PHE A 219 -14.78 3.91 11.36
N VAL A 220 -15.23 4.53 10.26
CA VAL A 220 -15.99 3.87 9.19
C VAL A 220 -15.19 2.71 8.59
N LYS A 221 -13.90 2.92 8.32
CA LYS A 221 -12.98 1.89 7.84
C LYS A 221 -12.91 0.68 8.79
N GLN A 222 -12.76 0.89 10.09
CA GLN A 222 -12.75 -0.21 11.06
C GLN A 222 -14.11 -0.93 11.15
N CYS A 223 -15.20 -0.18 11.06
CA CYS A 223 -16.54 -0.76 11.06
C CYS A 223 -16.79 -1.64 9.83
N LEU A 224 -16.48 -1.14 8.62
CA LEU A 224 -16.70 -1.86 7.37
C LEU A 224 -15.74 -3.05 7.18
N ALA A 225 -14.56 -3.01 7.80
CA ALA A 225 -13.66 -4.17 7.86
C ALA A 225 -14.31 -5.37 8.58
N VAL A 226 -15.10 -5.13 9.63
CA VAL A 226 -15.78 -6.18 10.41
C VAL A 226 -17.20 -6.47 9.89
N LYS A 227 -17.94 -5.42 9.50
CA LYS A 227 -19.33 -5.49 9.03
C LYS A 227 -19.45 -4.86 7.63
N PRO A 228 -19.10 -5.59 6.56
CA PRO A 228 -19.01 -5.00 5.22
C PRO A 228 -20.34 -4.62 4.58
N ASN A 229 -21.45 -5.17 5.06
CA ASN A 229 -22.78 -4.93 4.50
C ASN A 229 -23.56 -3.81 5.22
N VAL A 230 -22.92 -3.13 6.19
CA VAL A 230 -23.55 -2.02 6.89
C VAL A 230 -23.58 -0.80 5.99
N LYS A 231 -24.75 -0.16 5.88
CA LYS A 231 -24.93 1.07 5.10
C LYS A 231 -24.48 2.28 5.90
N LEU A 232 -23.45 2.97 5.42
CA LEU A 232 -22.92 4.21 6.01
C LEU A 232 -22.85 5.37 5.01
N ASP A 233 -23.33 5.20 3.78
CA ASP A 233 -23.19 6.08 2.62
C ASP A 233 -23.44 7.59 2.88
N THR A 234 -24.29 7.94 3.86
CA THR A 234 -24.62 9.33 4.19
C THR A 234 -23.70 10.00 5.21
N TRP A 235 -22.77 9.27 5.85
CA TRP A 235 -21.95 9.80 6.96
C TRP A 235 -21.14 11.03 6.56
N ARG A 236 -20.63 11.06 5.31
CA ARG A 236 -19.85 12.18 4.78
C ARG A 236 -20.68 13.45 4.65
N ALA A 237 -21.88 13.34 4.09
CA ALA A 237 -22.79 14.47 3.94
C ALA A 237 -23.20 15.03 5.31
N VAL A 238 -23.59 14.16 6.25
CA VAL A 238 -24.04 14.57 7.60
C VAL A 238 -22.94 15.23 8.41
N HIS A 239 -21.68 14.82 8.22
CA HIS A 239 -20.54 15.39 8.96
C HIS A 239 -19.74 16.43 8.18
N ASN A 240 -20.19 16.85 7.00
CA ASN A 240 -19.51 17.79 6.09
C ASN A 240 -18.07 17.34 5.76
N CYS A 241 -17.90 16.06 5.46
CA CYS A 241 -16.64 15.41 5.11
C CYS A 241 -16.59 15.07 3.61
N GLU A 242 -16.75 16.12 2.81
CA GLU A 242 -16.64 16.08 1.35
C GLU A 242 -15.31 15.47 0.92
N ILE A 243 -15.36 14.67 -0.15
CA ILE A 243 -14.21 14.05 -0.77
C ILE A 243 -14.38 14.17 -2.28
N SER A 244 -13.27 14.44 -2.97
CA SER A 244 -13.24 14.58 -4.42
C SER A 244 -12.23 13.59 -4.98
N CYS A 245 -12.65 12.88 -6.01
CA CYS A 245 -11.80 11.97 -6.78
C CYS A 245 -11.63 12.54 -8.19
N PRO A 246 -10.42 12.53 -8.75
CA PRO A 246 -10.22 12.86 -10.16
C PRO A 246 -11.06 11.93 -11.03
N ALA A 247 -11.86 12.47 -11.95
CA ALA A 247 -12.56 11.65 -12.93
C ALA A 247 -11.55 10.81 -13.74
N PRO A 248 -11.85 9.53 -14.05
CA PRO A 248 -13.12 8.81 -13.87
C PRO A 248 -13.27 8.05 -12.53
N LEU A 249 -12.44 8.36 -11.53
CA LEU A 249 -12.41 7.61 -10.27
C LEU A 249 -13.56 7.96 -9.34
N VAL A 250 -14.00 6.96 -8.59
CA VAL A 250 -15.05 7.05 -7.59
C VAL A 250 -14.48 6.73 -6.22
N HIS A 251 -14.92 7.48 -5.22
CA HIS A 251 -14.51 7.26 -3.84
C HIS A 251 -15.13 5.98 -3.28
N SER A 252 -14.32 5.18 -2.60
CA SER A 252 -14.78 4.06 -1.76
C SER A 252 -14.26 4.23 -0.35
N ASP A 253 -15.17 4.17 0.63
CA ASP A 253 -14.79 4.12 2.04
C ASP A 253 -14.14 2.78 2.41
N CYS A 254 -14.42 1.72 1.64
CA CYS A 254 -13.92 0.38 1.90
C CYS A 254 -13.65 -0.44 0.65
N PHE A 255 -12.44 -0.30 0.12
CA PHE A 255 -11.90 -1.19 -0.88
C PHE A 255 -11.20 -2.38 -0.20
N LYS A 256 -11.52 -3.60 -0.63
CA LYS A 256 -11.10 -4.83 0.06
C LYS A 256 -9.93 -5.56 -0.57
N ARG A 257 -9.33 -5.06 -1.66
CA ARG A 257 -8.20 -5.74 -2.30
C ARG A 257 -6.87 -5.13 -1.88
N ARG A 258 -5.83 -5.96 -1.84
CA ARG A 258 -4.45 -5.53 -1.58
C ARG A 258 -3.96 -4.47 -2.57
N CYS A 259 -4.44 -4.52 -3.80
CA CYS A 259 -4.16 -3.55 -4.84
C CYS A 259 -5.40 -3.35 -5.72
N GLU A 260 -5.34 -2.38 -6.63
CA GLU A 260 -6.36 -2.17 -7.64
C GLU A 260 -6.08 -3.08 -8.86
N PRO A 261 -7.09 -3.81 -9.38
CA PRO A 261 -6.94 -4.51 -10.64
C PRO A 261 -6.72 -3.51 -11.79
N SER A 262 -5.80 -3.86 -12.68
CA SER A 262 -5.38 -3.10 -13.85
C SER A 262 -5.18 -4.04 -15.03
N CYS A 263 -5.13 -3.51 -16.26
CA CYS A 263 -4.81 -4.34 -17.42
C CYS A 263 -3.46 -5.09 -17.25
N GLU A 264 -2.49 -4.51 -16.54
CA GLU A 264 -1.18 -5.12 -16.28
C GLU A 264 -1.24 -6.32 -15.32
N ASN A 265 -2.27 -6.43 -14.47
CA ASN A 265 -2.34 -7.45 -13.42
C ASN A 265 -3.63 -8.30 -13.44
N ILE A 266 -4.48 -8.12 -14.44
CA ILE A 266 -5.81 -8.74 -14.50
C ILE A 266 -5.77 -10.27 -14.58
N ASN A 267 -4.73 -10.81 -15.22
CA ASN A 267 -4.52 -12.24 -15.40
C ASN A 267 -3.69 -12.89 -14.27
N GLY A 268 -3.35 -12.14 -13.22
CA GLY A 268 -2.47 -12.61 -12.14
C GLY A 268 -3.15 -12.70 -10.77
N ASP A 269 -2.72 -13.66 -9.95
CA ASP A 269 -3.12 -13.82 -8.55
C ASP A 269 -2.53 -12.75 -7.60
N GLY A 270 -1.82 -11.76 -8.14
CA GLY A 270 -1.06 -10.76 -7.37
C GLY A 270 -1.91 -9.77 -6.57
N CYS A 271 -3.24 -9.79 -6.76
CA CYS A 271 -4.16 -8.80 -6.22
C CYS A 271 -5.33 -9.39 -5.41
N PRO A 272 -5.04 -10.15 -4.33
CA PRO A 272 -6.07 -10.87 -3.59
C PRO A 272 -7.03 -9.93 -2.85
N VAL A 273 -8.27 -10.42 -2.66
CA VAL A 273 -9.22 -9.86 -1.72
C VAL A 273 -8.73 -10.17 -0.30
N LEU A 274 -8.77 -9.16 0.57
CA LEU A 274 -8.44 -9.22 1.98
C LEU A 274 -9.75 -8.98 2.76
N PRO A 275 -10.46 -10.04 3.18
CA PRO A 275 -11.82 -9.93 3.72
C PRO A 275 -11.96 -8.99 4.92
N ASP A 276 -10.95 -8.99 5.80
CA ASP A 276 -10.86 -8.23 7.04
C ASP A 276 -10.10 -6.90 6.89
N ALA A 277 -9.78 -6.51 5.66
CA ALA A 277 -9.11 -5.25 5.36
C ALA A 277 -10.05 -4.30 4.62
N CYS A 278 -9.78 -3.01 4.82
CA CYS A 278 -10.59 -1.94 4.29
C CYS A 278 -9.66 -0.77 3.98
N PHE A 279 -9.56 -0.41 2.71
CA PHE A 279 -8.70 0.67 2.23
C PHE A 279 -9.58 1.76 1.64
N THR A 280 -9.44 2.98 2.16
CA THR A 280 -10.20 4.12 1.67
C THR A 280 -9.43 4.81 0.56
N GLY A 281 -10.11 5.22 -0.50
CA GLY A 281 -9.49 5.93 -1.61
C GLY A 281 -10.37 6.04 -2.85
N CYS A 282 -9.77 6.56 -3.91
CA CYS A 282 -10.39 6.71 -5.23
C CYS A 282 -10.00 5.54 -6.12
N TYR A 283 -10.99 4.83 -6.65
CA TYR A 283 -10.82 3.63 -7.47
C TYR A 283 -11.66 3.72 -8.74
N CYS A 284 -11.35 2.88 -9.71
CA CYS A 284 -12.22 2.68 -10.85
C CYS A 284 -13.61 2.19 -10.42
N PRO A 285 -14.68 2.66 -11.08
CA PRO A 285 -16.04 2.20 -10.82
C PRO A 285 -16.19 0.71 -11.12
N GLU A 286 -17.20 0.08 -10.53
CA GLU A 286 -17.50 -1.34 -10.73
C GLU A 286 -17.64 -1.67 -12.24
N GLY A 287 -17.07 -2.79 -12.65
CA GLY A 287 -17.04 -3.24 -14.05
C GLY A 287 -15.85 -2.73 -14.88
N THR A 288 -15.04 -1.81 -14.34
CA THR A 288 -13.84 -1.28 -15.01
C THR A 288 -12.56 -1.57 -14.22
N VAL A 289 -11.41 -1.45 -14.87
CA VAL A 289 -10.07 -1.64 -14.28
C VAL A 289 -9.12 -0.54 -14.73
N ARG A 290 -8.02 -0.37 -13.99
CA ARG A 290 -7.03 0.67 -14.29
C ARG A 290 -6.28 0.42 -15.59
N LYS A 291 -6.15 1.47 -16.40
CA LYS A 291 -5.18 1.56 -17.52
C LYS A 291 -4.52 2.94 -17.48
N GLY A 292 -3.32 3.01 -16.89
CA GLY A 292 -2.69 4.30 -16.59
C GLY A 292 -3.50 5.07 -15.53
N ASP A 293 -3.93 6.28 -15.88
CA ASP A 293 -4.80 7.12 -15.03
C ASP A 293 -6.29 7.01 -15.39
N ASP A 294 -6.64 6.18 -16.38
CA ASP A 294 -8.00 5.96 -16.86
C ASP A 294 -8.60 4.64 -16.33
N CYS A 295 -9.92 4.48 -16.51
CA CYS A 295 -10.69 3.29 -16.17
C CYS A 295 -11.36 2.72 -17.41
N VAL A 296 -10.93 1.52 -17.81
CA VAL A 296 -11.44 0.85 -19.02
C VAL A 296 -12.22 -0.41 -18.65
N PRO A 297 -13.22 -0.82 -19.44
CA PRO A 297 -13.83 -2.13 -19.33
C PRO A 297 -12.77 -3.25 -19.39
N VAL A 298 -12.98 -4.30 -18.60
CA VAL A 298 -12.10 -5.49 -18.58
C VAL A 298 -11.84 -6.07 -19.98
N THR A 299 -12.82 -5.98 -20.87
CA THR A 299 -12.73 -6.45 -22.26
C THR A 299 -11.67 -5.72 -23.09
N GLU A 300 -11.32 -4.48 -22.73
CA GLU A 300 -10.30 -3.66 -23.41
C GLU A 300 -8.87 -3.91 -22.91
N CYS A 301 -8.71 -4.72 -21.85
CA CYS A 301 -7.40 -5.14 -21.36
C CYS A 301 -6.88 -6.41 -22.04
N LYS A 302 -7.61 -6.96 -23.01
CA LYS A 302 -7.14 -8.15 -23.73
C LYS A 302 -5.93 -7.76 -24.57
N ASP A 303 -4.77 -8.29 -24.21
CA ASP A 303 -3.61 -8.30 -25.10
C ASP A 303 -4.03 -9.03 -26.38
N CYS A 304 -4.07 -8.28 -27.46
CA CYS A 304 -4.34 -8.85 -28.76
C CYS A 304 -3.10 -9.63 -29.19
N VAL A 305 -3.29 -10.87 -29.63
CA VAL A 305 -2.23 -11.71 -30.18
C VAL A 305 -2.42 -11.76 -31.69
N CYS A 306 -1.35 -11.44 -32.41
CA CYS A 306 -1.24 -11.77 -33.82
C CYS A 306 -0.77 -13.21 -33.92
N ASP A 307 -1.57 -14.08 -34.51
CA ASP A 307 -1.24 -15.50 -34.68
C ASP A 307 -0.87 -15.78 -36.14
N SER A 308 0.11 -16.66 -36.35
CA SER A 308 0.35 -17.26 -37.67
C SER A 308 0.29 -18.77 -37.55
N TYR A 309 -0.46 -19.41 -38.45
CA TYR A 309 -0.62 -20.86 -38.48
C TYR A 309 -0.21 -21.41 -39.84
N GLY A 310 0.71 -22.37 -39.82
CA GLY A 310 1.28 -22.93 -41.04
C GLY A 310 2.05 -21.87 -41.86
N LYS A 311 2.08 -22.03 -43.18
CA LYS A 311 2.90 -21.19 -44.08
C LYS A 311 2.23 -19.87 -44.50
N SER A 312 0.93 -19.70 -44.26
CA SER A 312 0.21 -18.62 -44.95
C SER A 312 -1.00 -18.05 -44.25
N LYS A 313 -1.44 -18.62 -43.12
CA LYS A 313 -2.62 -18.12 -42.42
C LYS A 313 -2.20 -17.19 -41.30
N TYR A 314 -2.68 -15.96 -41.37
CA TYR A 314 -2.40 -14.91 -40.38
C TYR A 314 -3.70 -14.46 -39.73
N PHE A 315 -3.65 -14.21 -38.43
CA PHE A 315 -4.70 -13.57 -37.66
C PHE A 315 -4.14 -12.29 -37.07
N THR A 316 -4.72 -11.15 -37.43
CA THR A 316 -4.27 -9.84 -36.94
C THR A 316 -4.55 -9.70 -35.45
N TYR A 317 -3.98 -8.65 -34.85
CA TYR A 317 -4.32 -8.22 -33.50
C TYR A 317 -5.84 -8.01 -33.34
N ASP A 318 -6.54 -7.57 -34.38
CA ASP A 318 -8.00 -7.40 -34.40
C ASP A 318 -8.78 -8.68 -34.73
N ARG A 319 -8.11 -9.85 -34.70
CA ARG A 319 -8.68 -11.17 -35.01
C ARG A 319 -9.26 -11.32 -36.41
N GLN A 320 -8.90 -10.44 -37.34
CA GLN A 320 -9.18 -10.65 -38.76
C GLN A 320 -8.20 -11.67 -39.33
N ASN A 321 -8.69 -12.55 -40.20
CA ASN A 321 -7.83 -13.52 -40.86
C ASN A 321 -7.55 -13.11 -42.31
N PHE A 322 -6.34 -13.41 -42.75
CA PHE A 322 -5.98 -13.34 -44.16
C PHE A 322 -5.00 -14.45 -44.52
N THR A 323 -4.90 -14.72 -45.81
CA THR A 323 -3.94 -15.70 -46.34
C THR A 323 -2.90 -14.97 -47.19
N PHE A 324 -1.63 -15.21 -46.92
CA PHE A 324 -0.52 -14.66 -47.69
C PHE A 324 0.56 -15.73 -47.90
N ASN A 325 0.83 -16.07 -49.16
CA ASN A 325 1.81 -17.09 -49.56
C ASN A 325 3.09 -16.40 -50.04
N GLY A 326 3.89 -15.89 -49.11
CA GLY A 326 5.19 -15.30 -49.41
C GLY A 326 6.34 -16.32 -49.31
N ASN A 327 7.43 -16.06 -50.02
CA ASN A 327 8.65 -16.91 -50.07
C ASN A 327 9.90 -16.19 -49.55
N CYS A 328 9.72 -15.19 -48.68
CA CYS A 328 10.79 -14.38 -48.13
C CYS A 328 10.62 -14.24 -46.61
N THR A 329 11.56 -13.54 -45.98
CA THR A 329 11.41 -13.06 -44.61
C THR A 329 10.55 -11.81 -44.62
N TYR A 330 9.45 -11.82 -43.88
CA TYR A 330 8.54 -10.68 -43.78
C TYR A 330 8.50 -10.13 -42.36
N LEU A 331 8.33 -8.82 -42.23
CA LEU A 331 8.07 -8.18 -40.96
C LEU A 331 6.64 -8.52 -40.50
N LEU A 332 6.51 -9.18 -39.35
CA LEU A 332 5.21 -9.56 -38.77
C LEU A 332 4.64 -8.46 -37.87
N SER A 333 5.50 -7.84 -37.05
CA SER A 333 5.09 -6.76 -36.16
C SER A 333 6.27 -5.86 -35.81
N ARG A 334 6.00 -4.56 -35.71
CA ARG A 334 6.92 -3.52 -35.22
C ARG A 334 6.13 -2.43 -34.50
N ASP A 335 6.78 -1.70 -33.62
CA ASP A 335 6.24 -0.44 -33.11
C ASP A 335 6.27 0.68 -34.15
N ILE A 336 5.41 1.68 -33.96
CA ILE A 336 5.40 2.91 -34.73
C ILE A 336 5.60 4.06 -33.73
N ILE A 337 6.84 4.54 -33.58
CA ILE A 337 7.16 5.70 -32.74
C ILE A 337 7.29 6.94 -33.61
N LEU A 338 8.23 6.92 -34.55
CA LEU A 338 8.45 7.95 -35.56
C LEU A 338 8.79 7.28 -36.90
N PRO A 339 8.61 7.95 -38.05
CA PRO A 339 9.01 7.40 -39.33
C PRO A 339 10.49 6.98 -39.31
N GLY A 340 10.75 5.67 -39.49
CA GLY A 340 12.10 5.11 -39.52
C GLY A 340 12.73 4.81 -38.15
N VAL A 341 12.08 5.13 -37.03
CA VAL A 341 12.57 4.81 -35.69
C VAL A 341 11.65 3.78 -35.03
N HIS A 342 12.21 2.60 -34.76
CA HIS A 342 11.52 1.45 -34.19
C HIS A 342 12.33 0.90 -33.02
N THR A 343 11.68 0.60 -31.90
CA THR A 343 12.30 -0.03 -30.72
C THR A 343 12.26 -1.55 -30.77
N PHE A 344 11.31 -2.15 -31.50
CA PHE A 344 11.28 -3.60 -31.69
C PHE A 344 10.72 -3.99 -33.06
N GLN A 345 11.20 -5.12 -33.56
CA GLN A 345 10.74 -5.71 -34.82
C GLN A 345 10.77 -7.24 -34.71
N THR A 346 9.73 -7.88 -35.22
CA THR A 346 9.61 -9.34 -35.29
C THR A 346 9.41 -9.74 -36.74
N HIS A 347 10.15 -10.76 -37.17
CA HIS A 347 10.14 -11.25 -38.55
C HIS A 347 9.67 -12.70 -38.59
N GLY A 348 8.94 -13.06 -39.64
CA GLY A 348 8.52 -14.43 -39.94
C GLY A 348 9.32 -14.97 -41.12
N LEU A 349 9.90 -16.15 -40.96
CA LEU A 349 10.63 -16.86 -42.02
C LEU A 349 9.67 -17.78 -42.77
N SER A 350 9.52 -17.57 -44.07
CA SER A 350 8.92 -18.53 -45.01
C SER A 350 9.98 -18.97 -46.01
N CYS A 351 10.99 -19.72 -45.52
CA CYS A 351 11.97 -20.34 -46.39
C CYS A 351 11.45 -21.71 -46.84
N GLN A 352 11.23 -21.88 -48.15
CA GLN A 352 11.24 -23.20 -48.76
C GLN A 352 12.70 -23.60 -48.93
N ASP A 353 13.29 -24.23 -47.91
CA ASP A 353 14.38 -25.17 -48.13
C ASP A 353 14.37 -26.26 -47.06
N SER A 354 14.83 -27.41 -47.51
CA SER A 354 14.57 -28.76 -47.02
C SER A 354 15.04 -29.06 -45.60
N TRP A 355 14.22 -29.84 -44.87
CA TRP A 355 14.49 -30.50 -43.59
C TRP A 355 14.81 -29.58 -42.41
N LEU A 356 13.78 -29.21 -41.63
CA LEU A 356 13.76 -29.25 -40.16
C LEU A 356 12.38 -28.75 -39.68
N GLU A 357 11.78 -29.48 -38.75
CA GLU A 357 10.52 -29.13 -38.10
C GLU A 357 10.63 -27.76 -37.42
N VAL A 358 9.81 -26.80 -37.82
CA VAL A 358 9.74 -25.49 -37.15
C VAL A 358 8.56 -25.50 -36.19
N GLY A 359 8.90 -25.53 -34.90
CA GLY A 359 7.97 -25.45 -33.78
C GLY A 359 7.14 -24.16 -33.77
N SER A 360 5.96 -24.28 -33.17
CA SER A 360 5.05 -23.16 -32.90
C SER A 360 5.76 -22.09 -32.07
N PHE A 361 5.93 -20.88 -32.63
CA PHE A 361 6.41 -19.73 -31.88
C PHE A 361 5.26 -19.07 -31.14
N ARG A 362 5.26 -19.22 -29.81
CA ARG A 362 4.35 -18.53 -28.91
C ARG A 362 5.08 -17.30 -28.35
N LEU A 363 4.92 -16.15 -29.02
CA LEU A 363 5.35 -14.87 -28.46
C LEU A 363 4.30 -14.39 -27.47
N THR A 364 4.67 -14.43 -26.18
CA THR A 364 3.95 -13.72 -25.12
C THR A 364 4.77 -12.46 -24.86
N ILE A 365 4.22 -11.29 -25.17
CA ILE A 365 4.85 -10.00 -24.86
C ILE A 365 4.45 -9.59 -23.46
#